data_AF-A0A850ENI1-F1
#
_entry.id   AF-A0A850ENI1-F1
#
_cell.length_a   1.000
_cell.length_b   1.000
_cell.length_c   1.000
_cell.angle_alpha   90.00
_cell.angle_beta   90.00
_cell.angle_gamma   90.00
#
_symmetry.space_group_name_H-M   'P 1'
#
loop_
_entity.id
_entity.type
_entity.pdbx_description
1 polymer ?
#
loop_
_entity_poly.entity_id
_entity_poly.type
_entity_poly.pdbx_seq_one_letter_code
_entity_poly.pdbx_strand_id
1 'polypeptide(L)'
;MFKYDLKKGAYQMSDQDQALKASVIRNFSTADGRLQSIPVQRKKKLIILEYLISKLEPGRPYPEKELNMFIKGFHEDFATIRREFIVHGFMTRENEVYRLAPQENWAT
;
A
#
# COMPACT_ATOMS: atom_id res chain seq x y z
N MET A 1 -29.05 24.52 8.62
CA MET A 1 -28.50 24.38 7.25
C MET A 1 -27.01 24.65 7.40
N PHE A 2 -26.11 23.68 7.52
CA PHE A 2 -25.79 22.60 6.59
C PHE A 2 -25.62 21.26 7.35
N LYS A 3 -26.36 20.24 6.95
CA LYS A 3 -26.11 18.86 7.37
C LYS A 3 -25.00 18.32 6.48
N TYR A 4 -23.79 18.16 7.00
CA TYR A 4 -22.81 17.30 6.35
C TYR A 4 -23.29 15.87 6.53
N ASP A 5 -23.86 15.31 5.47
CA ASP A 5 -24.29 13.92 5.40
C ASP A 5 -23.03 13.04 5.36
N LEU A 6 -22.58 12.62 6.54
CA LEU A 6 -21.51 11.64 6.74
C LEU A 6 -22.04 10.24 6.37
N LYS A 7 -22.28 10.04 5.07
CA LYS A 7 -22.33 8.71 4.47
C LYS A 7 -21.23 8.57 3.42
N LYS A 8 -19.97 8.71 3.86
CA LYS A 8 -18.91 7.88 3.25
C LYS A 8 -19.21 6.47 3.74
N GLY A 9 -19.82 5.66 2.87
CA GLY A 9 -20.20 4.29 3.18
C GLY A 9 -19.03 3.58 3.83
N ALA A 10 -19.17 3.22 5.11
CA ALA A 10 -18.29 2.27 5.75
C ALA A 10 -18.39 0.99 4.93
N TYR A 11 -17.42 0.75 4.05
CA TYR A 11 -17.22 -0.56 3.47
C TYR A 11 -16.89 -1.47 4.66
N GLN A 12 -17.92 -2.10 5.21
CA GLN A 12 -17.74 -3.20 6.14
C GLN A 12 -17.01 -4.29 5.35
N MET A 13 -15.68 -4.35 5.50
CA MET A 13 -14.90 -5.46 4.96
C MET A 13 -15.54 -6.75 5.48
N SER A 14 -15.99 -7.60 4.57
CA SER A 14 -16.52 -8.90 4.94
C SER A 14 -15.43 -9.71 5.64
N ASP A 15 -15.82 -10.64 6.52
CA ASP A 15 -14.88 -11.60 7.12
C ASP A 15 -14.10 -12.37 6.05
N GLN A 16 -14.71 -12.60 4.89
CA GLN A 16 -14.07 -13.22 3.73
C GLN A 16 -12.94 -12.36 3.15
N ASP A 17 -13.14 -11.04 3.05
CA ASP A 17 -12.11 -10.13 2.56
C ASP A 17 -10.94 -10.02 3.54
N GLN A 18 -11.22 -10.02 4.85
CA GLN A 18 -10.17 -10.02 5.87
C GLN A 18 -9.36 -11.32 5.85
N ALA A 19 -10.03 -12.47 5.77
CA ALA A 19 -9.39 -13.77 5.64
C ALA A 19 -8.53 -13.87 4.36
N LEU A 20 -9.03 -13.32 3.24
CA LEU A 20 -8.28 -13.23 1.99
C LEU A 20 -7.04 -12.35 2.15
N LYS A 21 -7.16 -11.14 2.72
CA LYS A 21 -6.03 -10.23 2.97
C LYS A 21 -4.96 -10.93 3.80
N ALA A 22 -5.33 -11.54 4.93
CA ALA A 22 -4.42 -12.26 5.79
C ALA A 22 -3.73 -13.44 5.09
N SER A 23 -4.50 -14.24 4.34
CA SER A 23 -3.97 -15.37 3.58
C SER A 23 -2.96 -14.92 2.51
N VAL A 24 -3.27 -13.85 1.78
CA VAL A 24 -2.36 -13.27 0.77
C VAL A 24 -1.08 -12.76 1.43
N ILE A 25 -1.18 -11.96 2.49
CA ILE A 25 0.02 -11.43 3.18
C ILE A 25 0.90 -12.59 3.66
N ARG A 26 0.31 -13.61 4.29
CA ARG A 26 1.04 -14.80 4.76
C ARG A 26 1.70 -15.57 3.61
N ASN A 27 1.01 -15.77 2.49
CA ASN A 27 1.53 -16.60 1.40
C ASN A 27 2.61 -15.91 0.56
N PHE A 28 2.71 -14.58 0.61
CA PHE A 28 3.72 -13.81 -0.12
C PHE A 28 4.82 -13.25 0.77
N SER A 29 4.71 -13.40 2.09
CA SER A 29 5.71 -12.94 3.05
C SER A 29 6.40 -14.10 3.75
N THR A 30 7.68 -13.93 4.04
CA THR A 30 8.46 -14.81 4.91
C THR A 30 8.14 -14.54 6.38
N ALA A 31 8.61 -15.42 7.27
CA ALA A 31 8.39 -15.28 8.72
C ALA A 31 9.04 -14.01 9.30
N ASP A 32 10.14 -13.53 8.71
CA ASP A 32 10.81 -12.27 9.03
C ASP A 32 10.16 -11.05 8.35
N GLY A 33 9.08 -11.24 7.58
CA GLY A 33 8.28 -10.18 7.00
C GLY A 33 8.73 -9.67 5.63
N ARG A 34 9.73 -10.30 5.00
CA ARG A 34 10.16 -9.99 3.62
C ARG A 34 9.19 -10.57 2.61
N LEU A 35 9.07 -9.96 1.44
CA LEU A 35 8.28 -10.51 0.34
C LEU A 35 9.10 -11.55 -0.41
N GLN A 36 8.51 -12.73 -0.64
CA GLN A 36 9.11 -13.78 -1.47
C GLN A 36 9.05 -13.42 -2.96
N SER A 37 7.98 -12.75 -3.37
CA SER A 37 7.77 -12.24 -4.72
C SER A 37 6.70 -11.16 -4.74
N ILE A 38 6.71 -10.31 -5.77
CA ILE A 38 5.61 -9.37 -6.03
C ILE A 38 4.48 -10.13 -6.75
N PRO A 39 3.24 -10.16 -6.24
CA PRO A 39 2.15 -10.86 -6.89
C PRO A 39 1.85 -10.32 -8.30
N VAL A 40 1.65 -11.22 -9.26
CA VAL A 40 1.25 -10.86 -10.63
C VAL A 40 -0.25 -10.51 -10.69
N GLN A 41 -1.08 -11.20 -9.90
CA GLN A 41 -2.53 -10.97 -9.87
C GLN A 41 -2.87 -9.63 -9.21
N ARG A 42 -3.57 -8.75 -9.93
CA ARG A 42 -3.91 -7.38 -9.48
C ARG A 42 -4.45 -7.33 -8.05
N LYS A 43 -5.49 -8.13 -7.73
CA LYS A 43 -6.11 -8.12 -6.39
C LYS A 43 -5.11 -8.45 -5.28
N LYS A 44 -4.25 -9.45 -5.49
CA LYS A 44 -3.21 -9.84 -4.51
C LYS A 44 -2.11 -8.79 -4.42
N LYS A 45 -1.72 -8.20 -5.55
CA LYS A 45 -0.73 -7.12 -5.60
C LYS A 45 -1.20 -5.93 -4.78
N LEU A 46 -2.44 -5.48 -4.97
CA LEU A 46 -3.01 -4.37 -4.21
C LEU A 46 -3.00 -4.65 -2.70
N ILE A 47 -3.36 -5.86 -2.27
CA ILE A 47 -3.29 -6.26 -0.85
C ILE A 47 -1.86 -6.14 -0.29
N ILE A 48 -0.85 -6.58 -1.05
CA ILE A 48 0.55 -6.48 -0.61
C ILE A 48 1.02 -5.03 -0.59
N LEU A 49 0.69 -4.23 -1.59
CA LEU A 49 1.07 -2.82 -1.63
C LEU A 49 0.40 -2.03 -0.50
N GLU A 50 -0.90 -2.25 -0.25
CA GLU A 50 -1.64 -1.68 0.88
C GLU A 50 -0.99 -2.07 2.22
N TYR A 51 -0.59 -3.34 2.36
CA TYR A 51 0.12 -3.82 3.55
C TYR A 51 1.46 -3.11 3.77
N LEU A 52 2.26 -2.89 2.73
CA LEU A 52 3.51 -2.15 2.85
C LEU A 52 3.26 -0.69 3.22
N ILE A 53 2.34 -0.03 2.52
CA ILE A 53 1.97 1.37 2.75
C ILE A 53 1.42 1.60 4.16
N SER A 54 0.71 0.62 4.73
CA SER A 54 0.16 0.71 6.10
C SER A 54 1.23 0.88 7.19
N LYS A 55 2.50 0.62 6.87
CA LYS A 55 3.65 0.76 7.77
C LYS A 55 4.36 2.11 7.63
N LEU A 56 3.91 2.98 6.72
CA LEU A 56 4.40 4.34 6.58
C LEU A 56 3.49 5.32 7.35
N GLU A 57 4.06 6.45 7.72
CA GLU A 57 3.38 7.51 8.47
C GLU A 57 2.59 8.44 7.52
N PRO A 58 1.28 8.60 7.71
CA PRO A 58 0.47 9.53 6.93
C PRO A 58 0.98 10.98 7.04
N GLY A 59 0.94 11.72 5.92
CA GLY A 59 1.34 13.12 5.86
C GLY A 59 2.85 13.38 5.83
N ARG A 60 3.69 12.36 6.11
CA ARG A 60 5.14 12.49 6.07
C ARG A 60 5.69 12.43 4.63
N PRO A 61 6.60 13.35 4.24
CA PRO A 61 7.39 13.18 3.03
C PRO A 61 8.47 12.13 3.21
N TYR A 62 8.66 11.31 2.17
CA TYR A 62 9.71 10.31 2.09
C TYR A 62 10.63 10.63 0.91
N PRO A 63 11.86 11.15 1.14
CA PRO A 63 12.86 11.23 0.10
C PRO A 63 13.10 9.86 -0.53
N GLU A 64 13.41 9.83 -1.83
CA GLU A 64 13.56 8.59 -2.57
C GLU A 64 14.51 7.60 -1.90
N LYS A 65 15.65 8.07 -1.37
CA LYS A 65 16.61 7.21 -0.67
C LYS A 65 16.05 6.55 0.58
N GLU A 66 15.19 7.25 1.32
CA GLU A 66 14.55 6.72 2.53
C GLU A 66 13.51 5.67 2.17
N LEU A 67 12.65 5.95 1.18
CA LEU A 67 11.68 4.98 0.66
C LEU A 67 12.39 3.74 0.09
N ASN A 68 13.53 3.97 -0.56
CA ASN A 68 14.70 3.09 -0.73
C ASN A 68 14.84 2.01 0.31
N MET A 69 15.36 2.47 1.44
CA MET A 69 15.76 1.63 2.54
C MET A 69 14.55 0.95 3.18
N PHE A 70 13.43 1.67 3.29
CA PHE A 70 12.17 1.09 3.78
C PHE A 70 11.75 -0.11 2.93
N ILE A 71 11.64 0.04 1.60
CA ILE A 71 11.18 -1.04 0.72
C ILE A 71 12.21 -2.18 0.67
N LYS A 72 13.50 -1.88 0.67
CA LYS A 72 14.57 -2.90 0.72
C LYS A 72 14.49 -3.81 1.95
N GLY A 73 13.93 -3.30 3.05
CA GLY A 73 13.58 -4.12 4.21
C GLY A 73 12.62 -5.27 3.86
N PHE A 74 11.78 -5.10 2.84
CA PHE A 74 10.81 -6.08 2.37
C PHE A 74 11.23 -6.81 1.09
N HIS A 75 11.81 -6.12 0.10
CA HIS A 75 12.11 -6.71 -1.20
C HIS A 75 13.23 -5.95 -1.94
N GLU A 76 14.12 -6.67 -2.62
CA GLU A 76 15.26 -6.08 -3.34
C GLU A 76 14.85 -5.26 -4.57
N ASP A 77 13.73 -5.62 -5.21
CA ASP A 77 13.15 -4.82 -6.29
C ASP A 77 12.31 -3.64 -5.76
N PHE A 78 12.98 -2.72 -5.07
CA PHE A 78 12.37 -1.51 -4.55
C PHE A 78 11.94 -0.53 -5.66
N ALA A 79 12.55 -0.63 -6.85
CA ALA A 79 12.18 0.20 -7.99
C ALA A 79 10.78 -0.16 -8.51
N THR A 80 10.49 -1.45 -8.69
CA THR A 80 9.16 -1.91 -9.10
C THR A 80 8.11 -1.54 -8.06
N ILE A 81 8.37 -1.77 -6.77
CA ILE A 81 7.38 -1.45 -5.72
C ILE A 81 7.07 0.06 -5.68
N ARG A 82 8.07 0.94 -5.77
CA ARG A 82 7.80 2.40 -5.84
C ARG A 82 6.97 2.77 -7.05
N ARG A 83 7.26 2.18 -8.21
CA ARG A 83 6.48 2.41 -9.42
C ARG A 83 5.03 1.99 -9.22
N GLU A 84 4.80 0.82 -8.62
CA GLU A 84 3.47 0.30 -8.33
C GLU A 84 2.72 1.18 -7.31
N PHE A 85 3.39 1.77 -6.32
CA PHE A 85 2.77 2.76 -5.42
C PHE A 85 2.23 3.98 -6.17
N ILE A 86 2.94 4.47 -7.18
CA ILE A 86 2.47 5.59 -8.01
C ILE A 86 1.36 5.12 -8.97
N VAL A 87 1.56 4.01 -9.66
CA VAL A 87 0.61 3.46 -10.65
C VAL A 87 -0.77 3.19 -10.03
N HIS A 88 -0.81 2.72 -8.78
CA HIS A 88 -2.05 2.44 -8.07
C HIS A 88 -2.54 3.59 -7.18
N GLY A 89 -1.90 4.77 -7.27
CA GLY A 89 -2.35 5.97 -6.56
C GLY A 89 -2.13 5.95 -5.05
N PHE A 90 -1.33 5.02 -4.51
CA PHE A 90 -1.00 4.99 -3.09
C PHE A 90 -0.12 6.16 -2.66
N MET A 91 0.77 6.61 -3.56
CA MET A 91 1.65 7.74 -3.33
C MET A 91 1.67 8.69 -4.53
N THR A 92 1.99 9.94 -4.27
CA THR A 92 2.44 10.91 -5.28
C THR A 92 3.95 11.11 -5.16
N ARG A 93 4.60 11.55 -6.24
CA ARG A 93 6.04 11.85 -6.27
C ARG A 93 6.27 13.21 -6.90
N GLU A 94 7.02 14.06 -6.22
CA GLU A 94 7.45 15.37 -6.70
C GLU A 94 8.88 15.62 -6.22
N ASN A 95 9.79 16.05 -7.12
CA ASN A 95 11.20 16.33 -6.80
C ASN A 95 11.88 15.21 -6.00
N GLU A 96 11.71 13.96 -6.43
CA GLU A 96 12.22 12.75 -5.75
C GLU A 96 11.71 12.54 -4.32
N VAL A 97 10.65 13.25 -3.91
CA VAL A 97 9.98 13.08 -2.62
C VAL A 97 8.62 12.44 -2.84
N TYR A 98 8.36 11.37 -2.08
CA TYR A 98 7.12 10.62 -2.11
C TYR A 98 6.23 11.03 -0.95
N ARG A 99 4.92 11.11 -1.18
CA ARG A 99 3.91 11.37 -0.14
C ARG A 99 2.75 10.40 -0.31
N LEU A 100 2.22 9.90 0.80
CA LEU A 100 1.00 9.12 0.80
C LEU A 100 -0.15 9.95 0.23
N ALA A 101 -0.86 9.40 -0.75
CA ALA A 101 -2.06 10.03 -1.28
C ALA A 101 -3.25 9.74 -0.34
N PRO A 102 -4.28 10.61 -0.32
CA PRO A 102 -5.56 10.30 0.30
C PRO A 102 -6.09 8.93 -0.16
N GLN A 103 -6.66 8.13 0.75
CA GLN A 103 -7.16 6.79 0.43
C GLN A 103 -8.24 6.76 -0.66
N GLU A 104 -8.98 7.86 -0.83
CA GLU A 104 -9.95 8.04 -1.91
C GLU A 104 -9.32 8.03 -3.31
N ASN A 105 -8.01 8.22 -3.42
CA ASN A 105 -7.26 8.16 -4.67
C ASN A 105 -6.67 6.76 -4.96
N TRP A 106 -6.81 5.81 -4.04
CA TRP A 106 -6.20 4.49 -4.17
C TRP A 106 -7.03 3.63 -5.11
N ALA A 107 -6.35 2.90 -6.01
CA ALA A 107 -7.01 1.96 -6.88
C ALA A 107 -7.58 0.77 -6.06
N THR A 108 -8.91 0.61 -6.07
CA THR A 108 -9.61 -0.56 -5.53
C THR A 108 -9.72 -1.71 -6.54
#